data_AF-A0A1L3T066-F1
#
_entry.id   AF-A0A1L3T066-F1
#
_cell.length_a   1.000
_cell.length_b   1.000
_cell.length_c   1.000
_cell.angle_alpha   90.00
_cell.angle_beta   90.00
_cell.angle_gamma   90.00
#
_symmetry.space_group_name_H-M   'P 1'
#
loop_
_entity.id
_entity.type
_entity.pdbx_description
1 polymer ?
#
loop_
_entity_poly.entity_id
_entity_poly.type
_entity_poly.pdbx_seq_one_letter_code
_entity_poly.pdbx_strand_id
1 'polypeptide(L)'
;MTAAWVYTLVPAVLAVLAASMAVCVRPGPQAISAIQHFAAGVVFAAAAGEILPDIKHQGSVVATFVGGVAGVATMLLIKELERFIKGRAGLLATIGIDILIDGLVLGIGFAAGAKAGLLLTIALSLEVVFLGLALTTGLTAAGWTRRRIIAVTAGLMALMPIGAVLSAPVTALSAPVVTGFLAFGLVALLYLVTEELLVEAHETPDRPWVAALFFAGFLLLLLLEETIG
;
A
#
# COMPACT_ATOMS: atom_id res chain seq x y z
N MET A 1 0.80 -22.42 3.69
CA MET A 1 -0.23 -21.46 4.17
C MET A 1 0.11 -20.77 5.49
N THR A 2 1.16 -21.14 6.24
CA THR A 2 1.38 -20.65 7.62
C THR A 2 2.23 -19.37 7.77
N ALA A 3 2.77 -18.76 6.71
CA ALA A 3 3.79 -17.70 6.85
C ALA A 3 3.40 -16.29 6.36
N ALA A 4 2.36 -16.11 5.52
CA ALA A 4 2.07 -14.81 4.88
C ALA A 4 1.73 -13.69 5.89
N TRP A 5 0.93 -14.01 6.92
CA TRP A 5 0.60 -13.04 7.97
C TRP A 5 1.83 -12.63 8.80
N VAL A 6 2.83 -13.51 8.95
CA VAL A 6 4.08 -13.17 9.67
C VAL A 6 4.86 -12.10 8.91
N TYR A 7 4.89 -12.17 7.58
CA TYR A 7 5.54 -11.15 6.75
C TYR A 7 4.82 -9.81 6.82
N THR A 8 3.50 -9.79 7.03
CA THR A 8 2.75 -8.54 7.24
C THR A 8 3.07 -7.84 8.56
N LEU A 9 3.66 -8.55 9.53
CA LEU A 9 4.14 -7.92 10.76
C LEU A 9 5.35 -7.00 10.49
N VAL A 10 6.13 -7.27 9.44
CA VAL A 10 7.31 -6.45 9.10
C VAL A 10 6.88 -5.02 8.71
N PRO A 11 6.01 -4.81 7.71
CA PRO A 11 5.46 -3.48 7.42
C PRO A 11 4.83 -2.82 8.64
N ALA A 12 3.98 -3.56 9.38
CA ALA A 12 3.25 -3.01 10.51
C ALA A 12 4.19 -2.51 11.63
N VAL A 13 5.21 -3.29 11.98
CA VAL A 13 6.20 -2.90 12.99
C VAL A 13 7.04 -1.72 12.50
N LEU A 14 7.52 -1.76 11.25
CA LEU A 14 8.31 -0.68 10.67
C LEU A 14 7.52 0.65 10.69
N ALA A 15 6.23 0.61 10.37
CA ALA A 15 5.38 1.78 10.37
C ALA A 15 5.14 2.35 11.78
N VAL A 16 4.94 1.50 12.79
CA VAL A 16 4.82 1.94 14.18
C VAL A 16 6.13 2.56 14.69
N LEU A 17 7.28 1.99 14.32
CA LEU A 17 8.60 2.55 14.64
C LEU A 17 8.81 3.90 13.93
N ALA A 18 8.47 3.99 12.66
CA ALA A 18 8.55 5.22 11.87
C ALA A 18 7.65 6.32 12.46
N ALA A 19 6.40 6.01 12.80
CA ALA A 19 5.48 6.93 13.47
C ALA A 19 6.05 7.41 14.82
N SER A 20 6.58 6.48 15.62
CA SER A 20 7.20 6.81 16.91
C SER A 20 8.39 7.77 16.75
N MET A 21 9.23 7.55 15.74
CA MET A 21 10.35 8.43 15.41
C MET A 21 9.86 9.79 14.88
N ALA A 22 8.83 9.80 14.03
CA ALA A 22 8.28 11.02 13.43
C ALA A 22 7.66 11.98 14.44
N VAL A 23 7.05 11.44 15.50
CA VAL A 23 6.55 12.25 16.62
C VAL A 23 7.68 13.06 17.28
N CYS A 24 8.91 12.54 17.26
CA CYS A 24 10.09 13.20 17.84
C CYS A 24 10.83 14.10 16.84
N VAL A 25 11.05 13.60 15.61
CA VAL A 25 11.92 14.26 14.61
C VAL A 25 11.16 15.30 13.77
N ARG A 26 9.86 15.12 13.54
CA ARG A 26 9.00 15.97 12.69
C ARG A 26 9.63 16.26 11.31
N PRO A 27 9.62 15.28 10.38
CA PRO A 27 10.22 15.46 9.07
C PRO A 27 9.60 16.65 8.33
N GLY A 28 10.44 17.39 7.59
CA GLY A 28 9.99 18.54 6.80
C GLY A 28 9.20 18.12 5.55
N PRO A 29 8.39 19.01 4.97
CA PRO A 29 7.52 18.69 3.82
C PRO A 29 8.27 18.10 2.61
N GLN A 30 9.48 18.60 2.33
CA GLN A 30 10.30 18.09 1.22
C GLN A 30 10.80 16.66 1.45
N ALA A 31 11.09 16.29 2.70
CA ALA A 31 11.52 14.93 3.01
C ALA A 31 10.34 13.96 2.87
N ILE A 32 9.15 14.39 3.26
CA ILE A 32 7.92 13.61 3.13
C ILE A 32 7.62 13.35 1.64
N SER A 33 7.58 14.40 0.82
CA SER A 33 7.35 14.27 -0.63
C SER A 33 8.41 13.42 -1.34
N ALA A 34 9.69 13.54 -0.95
CA ALA A 34 10.77 12.69 -1.47
C ALA A 34 10.56 11.21 -1.16
N ILE A 35 10.19 10.89 0.09
CA ILE A 35 9.92 9.51 0.51
C ILE A 35 8.68 8.97 -0.21
N GLN A 36 7.63 9.79 -0.40
CA GLN A 36 6.42 9.40 -1.13
C GLN A 36 6.69 9.05 -2.57
N HIS A 37 7.39 9.93 -3.30
CA HIS A 37 7.76 9.67 -4.69
C HIS A 37 8.54 8.36 -4.79
N PHE A 38 9.52 8.16 -3.92
CA PHE A 38 10.29 6.92 -3.86
C PHE A 38 9.42 5.70 -3.60
N ALA A 39 8.59 5.73 -2.55
CA ALA A 39 7.69 4.63 -2.20
C ALA A 39 6.70 4.32 -3.33
N ALA A 40 6.08 5.34 -3.92
CA ALA A 40 5.18 5.20 -5.07
C ALA A 40 5.86 4.50 -6.24
N GLY A 41 7.12 4.85 -6.54
CA GLY A 41 7.91 4.18 -7.58
C GLY A 41 8.15 2.70 -7.27
N VAL A 42 8.50 2.37 -6.02
CA VAL A 42 8.71 0.99 -5.58
C VAL A 42 7.40 0.18 -5.68
N VAL A 43 6.27 0.70 -5.20
CA VAL A 43 4.98 -0.01 -5.24
C VAL A 43 4.52 -0.20 -6.68
N PHE A 44 4.71 0.79 -7.56
CA PHE A 44 4.45 0.65 -8.99
C PHE A 44 5.27 -0.48 -9.62
N ALA A 45 6.57 -0.58 -9.29
CA ALA A 45 7.42 -1.65 -9.77
C ALA A 45 6.93 -3.02 -9.27
N ALA A 46 6.54 -3.15 -8.00
CA ALA A 46 6.03 -4.40 -7.46
C ALA A 46 4.71 -4.82 -8.12
N ALA A 47 3.81 -3.87 -8.34
CA ALA A 47 2.55 -4.10 -9.04
C ALA A 47 2.77 -4.56 -10.50
N ALA A 48 3.73 -3.93 -11.20
CA ALA A 48 4.04 -4.22 -12.59
C ALA A 48 4.87 -5.51 -12.79
N GLY A 49 5.78 -5.83 -11.86
CA GLY A 49 6.68 -6.98 -11.91
C GLY A 49 6.06 -8.26 -11.35
N GLU A 50 5.25 -8.16 -10.28
CA GLU A 50 4.75 -9.36 -9.59
C GLU A 50 3.29 -9.65 -9.93
N ILE A 51 2.40 -8.65 -9.84
CA ILE A 51 0.95 -8.91 -9.96
C ILE A 51 0.50 -8.96 -11.41
N LEU A 52 0.98 -8.02 -12.25
CA LEU A 52 0.55 -7.92 -13.64
C LEU A 52 0.93 -9.15 -14.48
N PRO A 53 2.13 -9.75 -14.36
CA PRO A 53 2.47 -10.94 -15.13
C PRO A 53 1.60 -12.14 -14.76
N ASP A 54 1.29 -12.34 -13.48
CA ASP A 54 0.44 -13.45 -13.03
C ASP A 54 -0.97 -13.38 -13.60
N ILE A 55 -1.54 -12.16 -13.68
CA ILE A 55 -2.84 -11.93 -14.33
C ILE A 55 -2.76 -12.28 -15.83
N LYS A 56 -1.69 -11.89 -16.51
CA LYS A 56 -1.51 -12.15 -17.95
C LYS A 56 -1.30 -13.64 -18.25
N HIS A 57 -0.52 -14.35 -17.42
CA HIS A 57 -0.24 -15.77 -17.62
C HIS A 57 -1.46 -16.66 -17.38
N GLN A 58 -2.33 -16.33 -16.42
CA GLN A 58 -3.55 -17.11 -16.14
C GLN A 58 -4.62 -16.98 -17.24
N GLY A 59 -4.58 -15.92 -18.05
CA GLY A 59 -5.28 -15.84 -19.35
C GLY A 59 -6.80 -15.67 -19.31
N SER A 60 -7.43 -15.39 -18.15
CA SER A 60 -8.89 -15.22 -18.07
C SER A 60 -9.33 -13.76 -18.26
N VAL A 61 -9.65 -13.38 -19.50
CA VAL A 61 -10.09 -12.02 -19.87
C VAL A 61 -11.27 -11.54 -19.05
N VAL A 62 -12.27 -12.41 -18.83
CA VAL A 62 -13.49 -12.05 -18.09
C VAL A 62 -13.17 -11.80 -16.62
N ALA A 63 -12.35 -12.65 -15.99
CA ALA A 63 -11.97 -12.45 -14.60
C ALA A 63 -11.15 -11.18 -14.39
N THR A 64 -10.18 -10.92 -15.28
CA THR A 64 -9.38 -9.70 -15.24
C THR A 64 -10.24 -8.46 -15.40
N PHE A 65 -11.20 -8.48 -16.33
CA PHE A 65 -12.11 -7.35 -16.53
C PHE A 65 -13.01 -7.12 -15.31
N VAL A 66 -13.67 -8.16 -14.80
CA VAL A 66 -14.55 -8.06 -13.64
C VAL A 66 -13.78 -7.61 -12.40
N GLY A 67 -12.62 -8.23 -12.15
CA GLY A 67 -11.75 -7.87 -11.02
C GLY A 67 -11.24 -6.45 -11.11
N GLY A 68 -10.73 -6.04 -12.27
CA GLY A 68 -10.23 -4.68 -12.49
C GLY A 68 -11.32 -3.61 -12.36
N VAL A 69 -12.50 -3.84 -12.97
CA VAL A 69 -13.64 -2.91 -12.84
C VAL A 69 -14.13 -2.85 -11.40
N ALA A 70 -14.21 -3.99 -10.70
CA ALA A 70 -14.54 -4.02 -9.28
C ALA A 70 -13.51 -3.23 -8.46
N GLY A 71 -12.21 -3.36 -8.76
CA GLY A 71 -11.14 -2.58 -8.14
C GLY A 71 -11.37 -1.08 -8.29
N VAL A 72 -11.53 -0.59 -9.52
CA VAL A 72 -11.82 0.83 -9.77
C VAL A 72 -13.09 1.27 -9.06
N ALA A 73 -14.18 0.52 -9.18
CA ALA A 73 -15.46 0.88 -8.59
C ALA A 73 -15.39 0.96 -7.06
N THR A 74 -14.71 0.00 -6.43
CA THR A 74 -14.47 0.00 -4.98
C THR A 74 -13.66 1.22 -4.56
N MET A 75 -12.58 1.55 -5.25
CA MET A 75 -11.74 2.70 -4.91
C MET A 75 -12.47 4.04 -5.11
N LEU A 76 -13.23 4.19 -6.19
CA LEU A 76 -14.08 5.36 -6.39
C LEU A 76 -15.17 5.50 -5.33
N LEU A 77 -15.77 4.38 -4.90
CA LEU A 77 -16.75 4.38 -3.82
C LEU A 77 -16.13 4.81 -2.48
N ILE A 78 -14.92 4.32 -2.18
CA ILE A 78 -14.16 4.71 -0.98
C ILE A 78 -13.88 6.22 -1.00
N LYS A 79 -13.37 6.74 -2.12
CA LYS A 79 -13.08 8.18 -2.29
C LYS A 79 -14.33 9.04 -2.15
N GLU A 80 -15.47 8.58 -2.65
CA GLU A 80 -16.73 9.31 -2.49
C GLU A 80 -17.24 9.24 -1.04
N LEU A 81 -17.10 8.09 -0.37
CA LEU A 81 -17.45 7.95 1.05
C LEU A 81 -16.60 8.86 1.96
N GLU A 82 -15.32 9.02 1.64
CA GLU A 82 -14.43 9.94 2.36
C GLU A 82 -14.93 11.38 2.30
N ARG A 83 -15.46 11.82 1.15
CA ARG A 83 -16.04 13.18 1.02
C ARG A 83 -17.24 13.39 1.93
N PHE A 84 -18.01 12.34 2.22
CA PHE A 84 -19.13 12.40 3.15
C PHE A 84 -18.68 12.42 4.62
N ILE A 85 -17.61 11.71 4.96
CA ILE A 85 -17.07 11.64 6.33
C ILE A 85 -16.06 12.77 6.55
N LYS A 86 -16.56 13.96 6.92
CA LYS A 86 -15.69 15.12 7.14
C LYS A 86 -14.78 14.94 8.36
N GLY A 87 -13.52 15.32 8.18
CA GLY A 87 -12.54 15.47 9.25
C GLY A 87 -11.80 14.18 9.58
N ARG A 88 -11.38 14.05 10.84
CA ARG A 88 -10.42 13.02 11.31
C ARG A 88 -10.89 11.59 11.08
N ALA A 89 -12.20 11.35 11.17
CA ALA A 89 -12.77 10.03 10.96
C ALA A 89 -12.67 9.56 9.50
N GLY A 90 -12.76 10.50 8.54
CA GLY A 90 -12.57 10.21 7.11
C GLY A 90 -11.14 9.77 6.82
N LEU A 91 -10.17 10.60 7.23
CA LEU A 91 -8.74 10.29 7.09
C LEU A 91 -8.36 8.92 7.68
N LEU A 92 -8.82 8.64 8.91
CA LEU A 92 -8.54 7.35 9.56
C LEU A 92 -9.22 6.17 8.86
N ALA A 93 -10.41 6.39 8.27
CA ALA A 93 -11.12 5.38 7.52
C ALA A 93 -10.42 5.09 6.19
N THR A 94 -10.02 6.11 5.42
CA THR A 94 -9.28 5.95 4.16
C THR A 94 -7.99 5.18 4.38
N ILE A 95 -7.15 5.64 5.32
CA ILE A 95 -5.90 4.96 5.70
C ILE A 95 -6.15 3.54 6.19
N GLY A 96 -7.23 3.31 6.93
CA GLY A 96 -7.57 1.96 7.41
C GLY A 96 -7.98 1.02 6.30
N ILE A 97 -8.71 1.52 5.30
CA ILE A 97 -9.12 0.75 4.13
C ILE A 97 -7.93 0.45 3.23
N ASP A 98 -7.06 1.44 3.01
CA ASP A 98 -5.79 1.30 2.30
C ASP A 98 -4.94 0.16 2.87
N ILE A 99 -4.62 0.22 4.18
CA ILE A 99 -3.86 -0.83 4.88
C ILE A 99 -4.55 -2.21 4.82
N LEU A 100 -5.87 -2.24 4.84
CA LEU A 100 -6.63 -3.49 4.73
C LEU A 100 -6.52 -4.09 3.33
N ILE A 101 -6.62 -3.26 2.29
CA ILE A 101 -6.45 -3.65 0.89
C ILE A 101 -5.00 -4.12 0.67
N ASP A 102 -4.01 -3.38 1.14
CA ASP A 102 -2.60 -3.78 1.09
C ASP A 102 -2.37 -5.16 1.72
N GLY A 103 -2.95 -5.38 2.90
CA GLY A 103 -2.91 -6.68 3.56
C GLY A 103 -3.52 -7.79 2.70
N LEU A 104 -4.68 -7.53 2.10
CA LEU A 104 -5.36 -8.47 1.20
C LEU A 104 -4.48 -8.80 -0.02
N VAL A 105 -3.95 -7.78 -0.69
CA VAL A 105 -3.11 -7.94 -1.89
C VAL A 105 -1.83 -8.67 -1.56
N LEU A 106 -1.18 -8.35 -0.44
CA LEU A 106 0.01 -9.04 0.03
C LEU A 106 -0.27 -10.52 0.29
N GLY A 107 -1.40 -10.84 0.93
CA GLY A 107 -1.81 -12.22 1.17
C GLY A 107 -2.07 -13.01 -0.11
N ILE A 108 -2.72 -12.39 -1.10
CA ILE A 108 -2.90 -12.99 -2.44
C ILE A 108 -1.54 -13.15 -3.15
N GLY A 109 -0.65 -12.17 -3.05
CA GLY A 109 0.70 -12.21 -3.62
C GLY A 109 1.52 -13.40 -3.10
N PHE A 110 1.48 -13.68 -1.79
CA PHE A 110 2.11 -14.87 -1.22
C PHE A 110 1.49 -16.19 -1.69
N ALA A 111 0.21 -16.18 -2.10
CA ALA A 111 -0.45 -17.34 -2.64
C ALA A 111 -0.07 -17.61 -4.10
N ALA A 112 0.20 -16.55 -4.86
CA ALA A 112 0.75 -16.63 -6.21
C ALA A 112 2.21 -17.10 -6.20
N GLY A 113 3.02 -16.63 -5.25
CA GLY A 113 4.38 -17.12 -5.08
C GLY A 113 5.14 -16.49 -3.90
N ALA A 114 6.14 -17.20 -3.39
CA ALA A 114 6.97 -16.68 -2.30
C ALA A 114 7.79 -15.46 -2.71
N LYS A 115 8.28 -15.41 -3.96
CA LYS A 115 9.03 -14.28 -4.53
C LYS A 115 8.15 -13.02 -4.61
N ALA A 116 6.96 -13.16 -5.22
CA ALA A 116 5.97 -12.10 -5.32
C ALA A 116 5.58 -11.54 -3.95
N GLY A 117 5.24 -12.42 -3.00
CA GLY A 117 4.94 -12.00 -1.64
C GLY A 117 6.09 -11.26 -0.95
N LEU A 118 7.35 -11.69 -1.15
CA LEU A 118 8.52 -11.01 -0.57
C LEU A 118 8.73 -9.61 -1.17
N LEU A 119 8.67 -9.48 -2.50
CA LEU A 119 8.85 -8.20 -3.17
C LEU A 119 7.71 -7.22 -2.85
N LEU A 120 6.47 -7.71 -2.77
CA LEU A 120 5.34 -6.93 -2.26
C LEU A 120 5.53 -6.53 -0.79
N THR A 121 6.06 -7.42 0.06
CA THR A 121 6.36 -7.08 1.46
C THR A 121 7.34 -5.91 1.54
N ILE A 122 8.38 -5.90 0.71
CA ILE A 122 9.37 -4.82 0.65
C ILE A 122 8.71 -3.52 0.19
N ALA A 123 7.91 -3.57 -0.87
CA ALA A 123 7.22 -2.40 -1.42
C ALA A 123 6.24 -1.79 -0.41
N LEU A 124 5.33 -2.61 0.12
CA LEU A 124 4.33 -2.18 1.09
C LEU A 124 4.97 -1.75 2.42
N SER A 125 6.11 -2.31 2.81
CA SER A 125 6.84 -1.82 4.00
C SER A 125 7.23 -0.35 3.87
N LEU A 126 7.68 0.07 2.68
CA LEU A 126 8.07 1.46 2.43
C LEU A 126 6.87 2.39 2.39
N GLU A 127 5.80 1.96 1.73
CA GLU A 127 4.53 2.68 1.66
C GLU A 127 3.92 2.93 3.05
N VAL A 128 3.79 1.87 3.84
CA VAL A 128 3.14 1.93 5.15
C VAL A 128 3.98 2.72 6.16
N VAL A 129 5.32 2.67 6.03
CA VAL A 129 6.22 3.57 6.76
C VAL A 129 5.87 5.03 6.45
N PHE A 130 5.74 5.38 5.19
CA PHE A 130 5.34 6.73 4.78
C PHE A 130 3.95 7.09 5.32
N LEU A 131 2.97 6.21 5.18
CA LEU A 131 1.60 6.41 5.68
C LEU A 131 1.60 6.70 7.19
N GLY A 132 2.44 6.00 7.94
CA GLY A 132 2.68 6.26 9.36
C GLY A 132 3.27 7.64 9.63
N LEU A 133 4.19 8.13 8.79
CA LEU A 133 4.74 9.49 8.87
C LEU A 133 3.66 10.55 8.59
N ALA A 134 2.89 10.40 7.50
CA ALA A 134 1.84 11.33 7.08
C ALA A 134 0.69 11.41 8.10
N LEU A 135 0.24 10.25 8.60
CA LEU A 135 -0.74 10.18 9.67
C LEU A 135 -0.23 10.92 10.92
N THR A 136 1.04 10.71 11.28
CA THR A 136 1.64 11.34 12.45
C THR A 136 1.70 12.86 12.31
N THR A 137 2.12 13.39 11.16
CA THR A 137 2.20 14.83 10.92
C THR A 137 0.82 15.47 10.93
N GLY A 138 -0.17 14.87 10.24
CA GLY A 138 -1.55 15.34 10.21
C GLY A 138 -2.21 15.35 11.59
N LEU A 139 -2.05 14.27 12.37
CA LEU A 139 -2.61 14.20 13.74
C LEU A 139 -1.89 15.13 14.72
N THR A 140 -0.57 15.33 14.56
CA THR A 140 0.19 16.30 15.38
C THR A 140 -0.28 17.72 15.12
N ALA A 141 -0.49 18.11 13.85
CA ALA A 141 -1.05 19.41 13.49
C ALA A 141 -2.47 19.60 14.05
N ALA A 142 -3.25 18.51 14.16
CA ALA A 142 -4.57 18.51 14.78
C ALA A 142 -4.58 18.53 16.32
N GLY A 143 -3.42 18.64 16.97
CA GLY A 143 -3.28 18.78 18.42
C GLY A 143 -3.38 17.47 19.21
N TRP A 144 -3.23 16.31 18.56
CA TRP A 144 -3.29 15.02 19.25
C TRP A 144 -2.04 14.77 20.11
N THR A 145 -2.22 14.08 21.23
CA THR A 145 -1.11 13.71 22.10
C THR A 145 -0.29 12.58 21.49
N ARG A 146 1.02 12.57 21.74
CA ARG A 146 1.98 11.57 21.24
C ARG A 146 1.49 10.13 21.44
N ARG A 147 0.99 9.81 22.64
CA ARG A 147 0.47 8.48 22.98
C ARG A 147 -0.74 8.09 22.14
N ARG A 148 -1.65 9.04 21.88
CA ARG A 148 -2.86 8.80 21.10
C ARG A 148 -2.53 8.55 19.63
N ILE A 149 -1.56 9.29 19.08
CA ILE A 149 -1.07 9.09 17.71
C ILE A 149 -0.51 7.68 17.57
N ILE A 150 0.46 7.30 18.41
CA ILE A 150 1.09 5.97 18.36
C ILE A 150 0.05 4.85 18.53
N ALA A 151 -0.91 5.01 19.46
CA ALA A 151 -1.96 4.01 19.67
C ALA A 151 -2.87 3.84 18.44
N VAL A 152 -3.26 4.94 17.78
CA VAL A 152 -4.09 4.87 16.58
C VAL A 152 -3.31 4.33 15.39
N THR A 153 -2.05 4.74 15.18
CA THR A 153 -1.18 4.16 14.16
C THR A 153 -1.06 2.65 14.38
N ALA A 154 -0.74 2.18 15.59
CA ALA A 154 -0.65 0.76 15.88
C ALA A 154 -1.97 0.01 15.63
N GLY A 155 -3.10 0.62 15.98
CA GLY A 155 -4.43 0.06 15.70
C GLY A 155 -4.72 -0.08 14.21
N LEU A 156 -4.35 0.93 13.41
CA LEU A 156 -4.48 0.88 11.95
C LEU A 156 -3.55 -0.16 11.33
N MET A 157 -2.30 -0.23 11.78
CA MET A 157 -1.32 -1.20 11.25
C MET A 157 -1.71 -2.67 11.53
N ALA A 158 -2.55 -2.92 12.54
CA ALA A 158 -3.11 -4.24 12.78
C ALA A 158 -4.12 -4.67 11.71
N LEU A 159 -4.64 -3.76 10.88
CA LEU A 159 -5.54 -4.11 9.76
C LEU A 159 -4.80 -4.86 8.64
N MET A 160 -3.50 -4.66 8.49
CA MET A 160 -2.71 -5.36 7.45
C MET A 160 -2.66 -6.88 7.64
N PRO A 161 -2.27 -7.43 8.82
CA PRO A 161 -2.35 -8.86 9.05
C PRO A 161 -3.78 -9.40 8.95
N ILE A 162 -4.78 -8.59 9.32
CA ILE A 162 -6.20 -8.96 9.14
C ILE A 162 -6.51 -9.12 7.65
N GLY A 163 -6.15 -8.15 6.81
CA GLY A 163 -6.31 -8.23 5.35
C GLY A 163 -5.64 -9.46 4.75
N ALA A 164 -4.42 -9.77 5.19
CA ALA A 164 -3.69 -10.95 4.74
C ALA A 164 -4.39 -12.25 5.14
N VAL A 165 -4.96 -12.34 6.33
CA VAL A 165 -5.76 -13.50 6.75
C VAL A 165 -7.07 -13.59 5.95
N LEU A 166 -7.71 -12.46 5.68
CA LEU A 166 -8.93 -12.40 4.86
C LEU A 166 -8.70 -12.81 3.41
N SER A 167 -7.46 -12.78 2.92
CA SER A 167 -7.11 -13.33 1.60
C SER A 167 -7.12 -14.85 1.56
N ALA A 168 -6.99 -15.55 2.69
CA ALA A 168 -6.80 -17.00 2.71
C ALA A 168 -7.92 -17.80 2.01
N PRO A 169 -9.22 -17.47 2.17
CA PRO A 169 -10.29 -18.15 1.44
C PRO A 169 -10.17 -17.98 -0.08
N VAL A 170 -9.68 -16.84 -0.56
CA VAL A 170 -9.52 -16.54 -1.98
C VAL A 170 -8.51 -17.50 -2.62
N THR A 171 -7.46 -17.86 -1.89
CA THR A 171 -6.40 -18.76 -2.37
C THR A 171 -6.87 -20.20 -2.62
N ALA A 172 -8.01 -20.60 -2.06
CA ALA A 172 -8.60 -21.92 -2.25
C ALA A 172 -9.62 -21.96 -3.41
N LEU A 173 -9.87 -20.83 -4.08
CA LEU A 173 -10.85 -20.73 -5.17
C LEU A 173 -10.24 -21.16 -6.51
N SER A 174 -11.09 -21.25 -7.54
CA SER A 174 -10.64 -21.61 -8.88
C SER A 174 -9.70 -20.56 -9.47
N ALA A 175 -8.79 -20.99 -10.35
CA ALA A 175 -7.79 -20.10 -10.95
C ALA A 175 -8.37 -18.80 -11.53
N PRO A 176 -9.50 -18.80 -12.28
CA PRO A 176 -10.10 -17.56 -12.77
C PRO A 176 -10.55 -16.62 -11.65
N VAL A 177 -11.05 -17.14 -10.52
CA VAL A 177 -11.47 -16.29 -9.40
C VAL A 177 -10.24 -15.64 -8.75
N VAL A 178 -9.16 -16.39 -8.57
CA VAL A 178 -7.88 -15.84 -8.09
C VAL A 178 -7.36 -14.76 -9.05
N THR A 179 -7.43 -14.98 -10.38
CA THR A 179 -7.08 -13.94 -11.37
C THR A 179 -7.90 -12.67 -11.17
N GLY A 180 -9.20 -12.81 -10.89
CA GLY A 180 -10.07 -11.66 -10.64
C GLY A 180 -9.68 -10.89 -9.39
N PHE A 181 -9.32 -11.58 -8.30
CA PHE A 181 -8.84 -10.94 -7.08
C PHE A 181 -7.45 -10.30 -7.25
N LEU A 182 -6.55 -10.92 -8.02
CA LEU A 182 -5.28 -10.31 -8.40
C LEU A 182 -5.50 -9.04 -9.23
N ALA A 183 -6.41 -9.07 -10.20
CA ALA A 183 -6.75 -7.90 -11.01
C ALA A 183 -7.40 -6.79 -10.18
N PHE A 184 -8.27 -7.14 -9.23
CA PHE A 184 -8.79 -6.22 -8.23
C PHE A 184 -7.66 -5.58 -7.43
N GLY A 185 -6.76 -6.39 -6.87
CA GLY A 185 -5.64 -5.94 -6.05
C GLY A 185 -4.66 -5.04 -6.82
N LEU A 186 -4.31 -5.42 -8.04
CA LEU A 186 -3.49 -4.62 -8.94
C LEU A 186 -4.09 -3.23 -9.14
N VAL A 187 -5.36 -3.18 -9.53
CA VAL A 187 -6.02 -1.91 -9.83
C VAL A 187 -6.19 -1.07 -8.56
N ALA A 188 -6.50 -1.70 -7.43
CA ALA A 188 -6.61 -1.00 -6.15
C ALA A 188 -5.27 -0.38 -5.74
N LEU A 189 -4.17 -1.14 -5.79
CA LEU A 189 -2.83 -0.60 -5.51
C LEU A 189 -2.44 0.53 -6.47
N LEU A 190 -2.67 0.34 -7.78
CA LEU A 190 -2.37 1.39 -8.75
C LEU A 190 -3.18 2.65 -8.46
N TYR A 191 -4.46 2.52 -8.13
CA TYR A 191 -5.30 3.65 -7.73
C TYR A 191 -4.74 4.35 -6.49
N LEU A 192 -4.50 3.62 -5.40
CA LEU A 192 -3.96 4.14 -4.13
C LEU A 192 -2.69 4.94 -4.36
N VAL A 193 -1.72 4.35 -5.07
CA VAL A 193 -0.46 5.02 -5.37
C VAL A 193 -0.67 6.25 -6.25
N THR A 194 -1.57 6.20 -7.23
CA THR A 194 -1.79 7.34 -8.15
C THR A 194 -2.57 8.49 -7.53
N GLU A 195 -3.65 8.20 -6.81
CA GLU A 195 -4.62 9.18 -6.36
C GLU A 195 -4.42 9.60 -4.91
N GLU A 196 -3.67 8.83 -4.13
CA GLU A 196 -3.33 9.16 -2.74
C GLU A 196 -1.86 9.53 -2.63
N LEU A 197 -0.93 8.59 -2.88
CA LEU A 197 0.50 8.84 -2.66
C LEU A 197 1.06 9.94 -3.57
N LEU A 198 0.86 9.82 -4.88
CA LEU A 198 1.44 10.77 -5.84
C LEU A 198 0.76 12.13 -5.77
N VAL A 199 -0.56 12.19 -5.58
CA VAL A 199 -1.29 13.46 -5.41
C VAL A 199 -0.78 14.21 -4.19
N GLU A 200 -0.67 13.55 -3.04
CA GLU A 200 -0.14 14.16 -1.82
C GLU A 200 1.33 14.60 -2.00
N ALA A 201 2.14 13.80 -2.69
CA ALA A 201 3.55 14.15 -2.93
C ALA A 201 3.73 15.44 -3.75
N HIS A 202 2.79 15.72 -4.67
CA HIS A 202 2.77 16.92 -5.52
C HIS A 202 2.15 18.14 -4.82
N GLU A 203 1.56 18.01 -3.62
CA GLU A 203 1.08 19.18 -2.87
C GLU A 203 2.24 20.11 -2.47
N THR A 204 3.44 19.55 -2.30
CA THR A 204 4.65 20.34 -2.11
C THR A 204 5.26 20.71 -3.47
N PRO A 205 5.71 21.97 -3.69
CA PRO A 205 6.26 22.39 -4.97
C PRO A 205 7.38 21.46 -5.45
N ASP A 206 7.11 20.73 -6.55
CA ASP A 206 8.04 19.72 -7.03
C ASP A 206 9.34 20.34 -7.51
N ARG A 207 10.43 19.80 -6.96
CA ARG A 207 11.75 19.98 -7.55
C ARG A 207 12.00 18.80 -8.48
N PRO A 208 12.63 18.98 -9.65
CA PRO A 208 12.87 17.90 -10.60
C PRO A 208 13.57 16.67 -10.00
N TRP A 209 14.42 16.86 -8.98
CA TRP A 209 15.10 15.74 -8.30
C TRP A 209 14.16 14.92 -7.38
N VAL A 210 13.08 15.51 -6.87
CA VAL A 210 12.07 14.82 -6.05
C VAL A 210 11.25 13.88 -6.94
N ALA A 211 10.79 14.37 -8.08
CA ALA A 211 10.12 13.54 -9.08
C ALA A 211 11.02 12.39 -9.60
N ALA A 212 12.33 12.64 -9.71
CA ALA A 212 13.30 11.60 -10.09
C ALA A 212 13.36 10.43 -9.09
N LEU A 213 12.98 10.63 -7.83
CA LEU A 213 12.97 9.57 -6.82
C LEU A 213 11.92 8.50 -7.10
N PHE A 214 10.83 8.83 -7.80
CA PHE A 214 9.88 7.84 -8.30
C PHE A 214 10.59 6.84 -9.21
N PHE A 215 11.30 7.34 -10.22
CA PHE A 215 12.05 6.49 -11.14
C PHE A 215 13.18 5.74 -10.42
N ALA A 216 13.83 6.37 -9.45
CA ALA A 216 14.86 5.72 -8.65
C ALA A 216 14.28 4.54 -7.84
N GLY A 217 13.14 4.72 -7.18
CA GLY A 217 12.45 3.65 -6.44
C GLY A 217 11.99 2.52 -7.36
N PHE A 218 11.39 2.87 -8.50
CA PHE A 218 10.96 1.91 -9.52
C PHE A 218 12.13 1.08 -10.05
N LEU A 219 13.22 1.73 -10.46
CA LEU A 219 14.42 1.06 -10.97
C LEU A 219 15.10 0.21 -9.90
N LEU A 220 15.17 0.69 -8.66
CA LEU A 220 15.80 -0.05 -7.57
C LEU A 220 15.07 -1.36 -7.30
N LEU A 221 13.72 -1.35 -7.29
CA LEU A 221 12.98 -2.58 -7.08
C LEU A 221 13.09 -3.52 -8.29
N LEU A 222 13.09 -3.02 -9.52
CA LEU A 222 13.33 -3.87 -10.70
C LEU A 222 14.70 -4.53 -10.66
N LEU A 223 15.76 -3.79 -10.31
CA LEU A 223 17.10 -4.37 -10.15
C LEU A 223 17.14 -5.41 -9.02
N LEU A 224 16.39 -5.17 -7.94
CA LEU A 224 16.25 -6.14 -6.86
C LEU A 224 15.53 -7.41 -7.35
N GLU A 225 14.47 -7.27 -8.14
CA GLU A 225 13.74 -8.39 -8.74
C GLU A 225 14.61 -9.23 -9.68
N GLU A 226 15.44 -8.59 -10.50
CA GLU A 226 16.39 -9.25 -11.40
C GLU A 226 17.51 -9.99 -10.65
N THR A 227 17.96 -9.46 -9.50
CA THR A 227 19.04 -10.07 -8.72
C THR A 227 18.57 -11.20 -7.81
N ILE A 228 17.32 -11.17 -7.35
CA ILE A 228 16.68 -12.24 -6.58
C ILE A 228 16.05 -13.29 -7.53
N GLY A 229 15.91 -12.97 -8.82
CA GLY A 229 15.28 -13.78 -9.87
C GLY A 229 16.14 -14.89 -10.44
#